data_AF-A0A1B1KGT0-F1
#
_entry.id   AF-A0A1B1KGT0-F1
#
_cell.length_a   1.000
_cell.length_b   1.000
_cell.length_c   1.000
_cell.angle_alpha   90.00
_cell.angle_beta   90.00
_cell.angle_gamma   90.00
#
_symmetry.space_group_name_H-M   'P 1'
#
loop_
_entity.id
_entity.type
_entity.pdbx_description
1 polymer ?
#
loop_
_entity_poly.entity_id
_entity_poly.type
_entity_poly.pdbx_seq_one_letter_code
_entity_poly.pdbx_strand_id
1 'polypeptide(L)' 'MTENPRTREGLNVGDRVMLHPEGVSVFSILDIEDDHARIESIIASPGKYAFSVAVKFLVPAKS' A
#
# COMPACT_ATOMS: atom_id res chain seq x y z
N MET A 1 -12.58 -3.70 -4.37
CA MET A 1 -11.57 -3.49 -3.31
C MET A 1 -12.24 -3.82 -2.00
N THR A 2 -11.61 -4.65 -1.17
CA THR A 2 -12.16 -5.09 0.13
C THR A 2 -11.60 -4.18 1.21
N GLU A 3 -12.45 -3.62 2.06
CA GLU A 3 -11.99 -2.78 3.17
C GLU A 3 -11.29 -3.64 4.25
N ASN A 4 -10.16 -3.15 4.74
CA ASN A 4 -9.40 -3.66 5.87
C ASN A 4 -9.28 -2.58 6.96
N PRO A 5 -10.32 -2.40 7.79
CA PRO A 5 -10.41 -1.30 8.74
C PRO A 5 -9.34 -1.35 9.85
N ARG A 6 -8.74 -2.52 10.11
CA ARG A 6 -7.70 -2.66 11.15
C ARG A 6 -6.30 -2.30 10.67
N THR A 7 -6.08 -2.09 9.37
CA THR A 7 -4.72 -1.85 8.86
C THR A 7 -4.22 -0.43 9.09
N ARG A 8 -5.11 0.55 9.27
CA ARG A 8 -4.70 1.94 9.50
C ARG A 8 -3.80 2.09 10.74
N GLU A 9 -4.05 1.33 11.78
CA GLU A 9 -3.28 1.36 13.02
C GLU A 9 -1.94 0.64 12.83
N GLY A 10 -0.95 1.33 12.25
CA GLY A 10 0.43 0.83 12.21
C GLY A 10 1.11 0.83 10.84
N LEU A 11 0.48 1.35 9.79
CA LEU A 11 1.18 1.61 8.53
C LEU A 11 2.09 2.83 8.66
N ASN A 12 3.32 2.69 8.19
CA ASN A 12 4.32 3.73 8.15
C ASN A 12 4.90 3.89 6.73
N VAL A 13 5.50 5.06 6.46
CA VAL A 13 6.29 5.27 5.25
C VAL A 13 7.44 4.25 5.21
N GLY A 14 7.62 3.63 4.04
CA GLY A 14 8.59 2.55 3.82
C GLY A 14 8.01 1.14 4.00
N ASP A 15 6.83 0.99 4.60
CA ASP A 15 6.19 -0.31 4.72
C ASP A 15 5.82 -0.87 3.35
N ARG A 16 5.85 -2.21 3.28
CA ARG A 16 5.39 -2.95 2.10
C ARG A 16 3.95 -3.37 2.30
N VAL A 17 3.12 -3.10 1.31
CA VAL A 17 1.68 -3.35 1.35
C VAL A 17 1.16 -3.99 0.08
N MET A 18 -0.04 -4.56 0.18
CA MET A 18 -0.83 -5.11 -0.90
C MET A 18 -2.21 -4.42 -0.91
N LEU A 19 -2.88 -4.41 -2.05
CA LEU A 19 -4.24 -3.85 -2.20
C LEU A 19 -5.36 -4.85 -1.83
N HIS A 20 -4.99 -6.10 -1.57
CA HIS A 20 -5.91 -7.17 -1.21
C HIS A 20 -5.15 -8.23 -0.39
N PRO A 21 -5.79 -8.92 0.58
CA PRO A 21 -5.14 -10.00 1.35
C PRO A 21 -4.59 -11.14 0.48
N GLU A 22 -5.24 -11.40 -0.65
CA GLU A 22 -4.82 -12.41 -1.66
C GLU A 22 -4.06 -11.78 -2.83
N GLY A 23 -3.68 -10.50 -2.72
CA GLY A 23 -2.95 -9.78 -3.76
C GLY A 23 -1.52 -10.32 -3.90
N VAL A 24 -1.02 -10.39 -5.14
CA VAL A 24 0.38 -10.76 -5.43
C VAL A 24 1.27 -9.55 -5.67
N SER A 25 0.68 -8.40 -5.98
CA SER A 25 1.41 -7.15 -6.21
C SER A 25 1.73 -6.46 -4.89
N VAL A 26 3.02 -6.21 -4.67
CA VAL A 26 3.54 -5.53 -3.49
C VAL A 26 3.96 -4.11 -3.86
N PHE A 27 3.63 -3.17 -2.99
CA PHE A 27 3.91 -1.76 -3.13
C PHE A 27 4.64 -1.24 -1.90
N SER A 28 5.47 -0.22 -2.06
CA SER A 28 6.09 0.53 -0.97
C SER A 28 5.26 1.78 -0.69
N ILE A 29 5.00 2.06 0.58
CA ILE A 29 4.43 3.35 1.00
C ILE A 29 5.52 4.41 0.87
N LEU A 30 5.25 5.45 0.07
CA LEU A 30 6.12 6.61 -0.10
C LEU A 30 5.73 7.76 0.84
N ASP A 31 4.43 7.91 1.07
CA ASP A 31 3.87 8.98 1.90
C ASP A 31 2.48 8.59 2.42
N ILE A 32 2.05 9.17 3.53
CA ILE A 32 0.72 9.01 4.12
C ILE A 32 0.18 10.40 4.49
N GLU A 33 -0.90 10.79 3.83
CA GLU A 33 -1.62 12.03 4.08
C GLU A 33 -3.07 11.67 4.48
N ASP A 34 -3.46 12.08 5.68
CA ASP A 34 -4.80 11.84 6.25
C ASP A 34 -5.25 10.36 6.21
N ASP A 35 -6.12 10.00 5.27
CA ASP A 35 -6.67 8.67 5.08
C ASP A 35 -6.21 8.01 3.77
N HIS A 36 -5.23 8.61 3.11
CA HIS A 36 -4.65 8.13 1.86
C HIS A 36 -3.14 7.88 2.01
N ALA A 37 -2.65 6.90 1.26
CA ALA A 37 -1.24 6.59 1.13
C ALA A 37 -0.83 6.69 -0.34
N ARG A 38 0.30 7.33 -0.60
CA ARG A 38 0.95 7.30 -1.91
C ARG A 38 1.85 6.08 -1.95
N ILE A 39 1.55 5.13 -2.85
CA ILE A 39 2.27 3.87 -2.95
C ILE A 39 2.88 3.70 -4.35
N GLU A 40 4.01 2.98 -4.42
CA GLU A 40 4.70 2.66 -5.66
C GLU A 40 5.03 1.17 -5.74
N SER A 41 4.91 0.57 -6.93
CA SER A 41 5.27 -0.84 -7.14
C SER A 41 6.75 -1.09 -6.84
N ILE A 42 7.03 -2.17 -6.09
CA ILE A 42 8.43 -2.57 -5.82
C ILE A 42 9.08 -3.21 -7.05
N ILE A 43 8.28 -3.71 -8.00
CA ILE A 43 8.78 -4.36 -9.21
C ILE A 43 9.39 -3.29 -10.11
N ALA A 44 10.60 -3.55 -10.60
CA ALA A 44 11.23 -2.72 -11.61
C ALA A 44 10.42 -2.81 -12.91
N SER A 45 9.67 -1.75 -13.21
CA SER A 45 8.92 -1.55 -14.44
C SER A 45 9.49 -0.32 -15.15
N PRO A 46 9.48 -0.26 -16.49
CA PRO A 46 9.93 0.91 -17.26
C PRO A 46 9.26 2.23 -16.84
N GLY A 47 8.09 2.15 -16.22
CA GLY A 47 7.47 3.25 -15.49
C GLY A 47 7.09 2.81 -14.09
N LYS A 48 7.76 3.37 -13.08
CA LYS A 48 7.27 3.35 -11.70
C LYS A 48 6.42 4.59 -11.51
N TYR A 49 5.11 4.38 -11.40
CA TYR A 49 4.16 5.46 -11.17
C TYR A 49 3.56 5.26 -9.79
N ALA A 50 3.90 6.17 -8.90
CA ALA A 50 3.24 6.25 -7.61
C ALA A 50 1.78 6.70 -7.79
N PHE A 51 0.87 6.09 -7.06
CA PHE A 51 -0.55 6.48 -7.05
C PHE A 51 -1.08 6.52 -5.62
N SER A 52 -2.13 7.31 -5.42
CA SER A 52 -2.79 7.48 -4.12
C SER A 52 -3.91 6.45 -3.95
N VAL A 53 -4.00 5.86 -2.76
CA VAL A 53 -5.06 4.93 -2.38
C VAL A 53 -5.43 5.10 -0.91
N ALA A 54 -6.71 4.93 -0.57
CA ALA A 54 -7.14 5.01 0.83
C ALA A 54 -6.50 3.90 1.68
N VAL A 55 -5.97 4.26 2.86
CA VAL A 55 -5.29 3.31 3.76
C VAL A 55 -6.19 2.16 4.20
N LYS A 56 -7.51 2.36 4.22
CA LYS A 56 -8.49 1.32 4.54
C LYS A 56 -8.52 0.16 3.55
N PHE A 57 -7.82 0.23 2.42
CA PHE A 57 -7.73 -0.87 1.45
C PHE A 57 -6.37 -1.57 1.46
N LEU A 58 -5.41 -1.03 2.20
CA LEU A 58 -4.07 -1.59 2.28
C LEU A 58 -4.04 -2.76 3.25
N VAL A 59 -3.14 -3.69 2.97
CA VAL A 59 -2.83 -4.85 3.82
C VAL A 59 -1.31 -4.95 3.91
N PRO A 60 -0.69 -5.17 5.09
CA PRO A 60 0.76 -5.37 5.16
C PRO A 60 1.17 -6.58 4.31
N ALA A 61 2.22 -6.42 3.51
CA ALA A 61 2.84 -7.55 2.82
C ALA A 61 3.56 -8.43 3.86
N LYS A 62 3.37 -9.75 3.79
CA LYS A 62 4.11 -10.68 4.66
C LYS A 62 5.59 -10.65 4.29
N SER A 63 6.45 -10.63 5.31
CA SER A 63 7.92 -10.71 5.19
C SER A 63 8.39 -12.00 4.55
#